data_AF-A0A7C4NV41-F1
#
_entry.id   AF-A0A7C4NV41-F1
#
_cell.length_a   1.000
_cell.length_b   1.000
_cell.length_c   1.000
_cell.angle_alpha   90.00
_cell.angle_beta   90.00
_cell.angle_gamma   90.00
#
_symmetry.space_group_name_H-M   'P 1'
#
loop_
_entity.id
_entity.type
_entity.pdbx_description
1 polymer ?
#
loop_
_entity_poly.entity_id
_entity_poly.type
_entity_poly.pdbx_seq_one_letter_code
_entity_poly.pdbx_strand_id
1 'polypeptide(L)'
;MQVILNLSPLIENLFLPTAYLVEEDGDRGLTHLLKRATPNVLASYGIVPTPALESLLETVERLSVAQLERKFKPPKTRVVVPLKTLLSQKETREVIEKYLHREVGLLLTEAVKNQLPIALQAERSSLVQSALLHPVAEPLVPHLFFRKTTEGIEYRLTLGTEAEQWPVREHGVVPLTNTELAWIAARQQLFRVEGINGSMVRPFTLKDSISVPAAHVKTYFQKFVLKAAARARVEAEGFEVHRIFSFQGACLELIENLFEQETWKFRLSFDYGNTSVAYSEHRERISSLLQTTDDGNELAVQVVQRDREKEGALTAQLHRLGLSEEQRHFYLRDTQSLTEVLEWLIKHQALLESMGVRVKAPVVSGHCLVLAPHELQLRAEARPAGACGPSHGSEAETAAGFPPPAERNRHRLS
;
A
#
# COMPACT_ATOMS: atom_id res chain seq x y z
N MET A 1 -17.40 6.22 26.28
CA MET A 1 -16.60 5.00 26.09
C MET A 1 -16.22 4.95 24.63
N GLN A 2 -14.93 4.85 24.34
CA GLN A 2 -14.41 4.90 22.98
C GLN A 2 -13.60 3.63 22.71
N VAL A 3 -13.76 3.07 21.51
CA VAL A 3 -12.84 2.03 21.03
C VAL A 3 -11.64 2.72 20.41
N ILE A 4 -10.45 2.25 20.74
CA ILE A 4 -9.20 2.71 20.14
C ILE A 4 -8.41 1.54 19.56
N LEU A 5 -7.58 1.83 18.56
CA LEU A 5 -6.60 0.91 18.00
C LEU A 5 -5.22 1.21 18.60
N ASN A 6 -4.69 0.32 19.42
CA ASN A 6 -3.33 0.44 19.96
C ASN A 6 -2.35 -0.42 19.14
N LEU A 7 -1.29 0.19 18.61
CA LEU A 7 -0.19 -0.51 17.96
C LEU A 7 0.94 -0.79 18.96
N SER A 8 1.24 -2.06 19.20
CA SER A 8 2.32 -2.49 20.09
C SER A 8 3.41 -3.23 19.30
N PRO A 9 4.70 -3.01 19.58
CA PRO A 9 5.78 -3.74 18.91
C PRO A 9 5.74 -5.22 19.28
N LEU A 10 5.73 -6.09 18.28
CA LEU A 10 5.96 -7.52 18.43
C LEU A 10 7.47 -7.82 18.50
N ILE A 11 8.20 -7.22 17.57
CA ILE A 11 9.66 -7.12 17.53
C ILE A 11 10.02 -5.73 17.03
N GLU A 12 11.31 -5.42 16.98
CA GLU A 12 11.78 -4.15 16.45
C GLU A 12 11.20 -3.88 15.04
N ASN A 13 10.47 -2.76 14.89
CA ASN A 13 9.87 -2.29 13.63
C ASN A 13 8.76 -3.18 13.05
N LEU A 14 8.16 -4.07 13.86
CA LEU A 14 7.02 -4.88 13.46
C LEU A 14 5.94 -4.77 14.53
N PHE A 15 4.79 -4.21 14.16
CA PHE A 15 3.72 -3.88 15.10
C PHE A 15 2.54 -4.84 14.96
N LEU A 16 1.90 -5.14 16.08
CA LEU A 16 0.60 -5.79 16.12
C LEU A 16 -0.44 -4.83 16.67
N PRO A 17 -1.62 -4.78 16.04
CA PRO A 17 -2.73 -4.01 16.54
C PRO A 17 -3.47 -4.75 17.66
N THR A 18 -3.99 -4.00 18.62
CA THR A 18 -4.99 -4.49 19.57
C THR A 18 -6.04 -3.41 19.80
N ALA A 19 -7.31 -3.78 19.73
CA ALA A 19 -8.41 -2.87 20.02
C ALA A 19 -8.73 -2.88 21.52
N TYR A 20 -8.89 -1.69 22.11
CA TYR A 20 -9.22 -1.50 23.52
C TYR A 20 -10.41 -0.56 23.70
N LEU A 21 -11.19 -0.78 24.76
CA LEU A 21 -12.10 0.21 25.30
C LEU A 21 -11.35 1.16 26.23
N VAL A 22 -11.66 2.44 26.08
CA VAL A 22 -11.10 3.54 26.86
C VAL A 22 -12.23 4.42 27.37
N GLU A 23 -12.08 4.87 28.60
CA GLU A 23 -12.94 5.90 29.17
C GLU A 23 -12.60 7.27 28.59
N GLU A 24 -13.63 8.06 28.35
CA GLU A 24 -13.49 9.44 27.91
C GLU A 24 -13.93 10.31 29.07
N ASP A 25 -13.02 11.16 29.54
CA ASP A 25 -13.28 12.14 30.58
C ASP A 25 -13.35 13.51 29.90
N GLY A 26 -14.52 14.17 30.00
CA GLY A 26 -14.89 15.31 29.14
C GLY A 26 -13.89 16.46 29.10
N ASP A 27 -13.13 16.67 30.18
CA ASP A 27 -12.09 17.72 30.26
C ASP A 27 -10.65 17.20 30.01
N ARG A 28 -10.43 15.87 30.02
CA ARG A 28 -9.09 15.25 29.98
C ARG A 28 -8.84 14.36 28.76
N GLY A 29 -9.84 14.18 27.90
CA GLY A 29 -9.76 13.31 26.73
C GLY A 29 -9.74 11.84 27.11
N LEU A 30 -9.03 11.02 26.33
CA LEU A 30 -9.00 9.57 26.52
C LEU A 30 -8.09 9.17 27.70
N THR A 31 -8.66 8.49 28.70
CA THR A 31 -7.99 8.18 29.97
C THR A 31 -7.16 6.89 29.90
N HIS A 32 -7.57 5.79 30.52
CA HIS A 32 -6.79 4.56 30.64
C HIS A 32 -7.38 3.41 29.82
N LEU A 33 -6.51 2.50 29.37
CA LEU A 33 -6.92 1.26 28.71
C LEU A 33 -7.68 0.34 29.67
N LEU A 34 -8.95 0.05 29.38
CA LEU A 34 -9.79 -0.81 30.23
C LEU A 34 -9.68 -2.29 29.83
N LYS A 35 -10.40 -2.68 28.78
CA LYS A 35 -10.53 -4.08 28.32
C LYS A 35 -10.32 -4.15 26.82
N ARG A 36 -9.90 -5.31 26.33
CA ARG A 36 -9.83 -5.55 24.87
C ARG A 36 -11.25 -5.48 24.32
N ALA A 37 -11.41 -4.76 23.21
CA ALA A 37 -12.70 -4.56 22.55
C ALA A 37 -13.06 -5.83 21.75
N THR A 38 -13.54 -6.86 22.43
CA THR A 38 -14.13 -8.03 21.78
C THR A 38 -15.65 -7.85 21.63
N PRO A 39 -16.33 -8.57 20.71
CA PRO A 39 -17.78 -8.45 20.55
C PRO A 39 -18.56 -8.61 21.85
N ASN A 40 -18.19 -9.60 22.67
CA ASN A 40 -18.81 -9.82 23.99
C ASN A 40 -18.58 -8.66 24.96
N VAL A 41 -17.38 -8.08 24.94
CA VAL A 41 -17.06 -6.92 25.79
C VAL A 41 -17.86 -5.71 25.33
N LEU A 42 -17.90 -5.41 24.03
CA LEU A 42 -18.70 -4.31 23.49
C LEU A 42 -20.18 -4.45 23.84
N ALA A 43 -20.75 -5.65 23.67
CA ALA A 43 -22.13 -5.96 24.04
C ALA A 43 -22.38 -5.74 25.55
N SER A 44 -21.43 -6.10 26.42
CA SER A 44 -21.57 -5.87 27.87
C SER A 44 -21.60 -4.40 28.27
N TYR A 45 -21.07 -3.50 27.43
CA TYR A 45 -21.14 -2.04 27.61
C TYR A 45 -22.24 -1.39 26.76
N GLY A 46 -23.10 -2.18 26.09
CA GLY A 46 -24.17 -1.67 25.24
C GLY A 46 -23.69 -0.99 23.96
N ILE A 47 -22.44 -1.24 23.53
CA ILE A 47 -21.86 -0.65 22.33
C ILE A 47 -22.21 -1.55 21.14
N VAL A 48 -23.03 -1.03 20.22
CA VAL A 48 -23.34 -1.67 18.95
C VAL A 48 -22.28 -1.23 17.93
N PRO A 49 -21.40 -2.13 17.46
CA PRO A 49 -20.37 -1.75 16.52
C PRO A 49 -20.99 -1.44 15.14
N THR A 50 -20.44 -0.44 14.45
CA THR A 50 -20.77 -0.19 13.05
C THR A 50 -20.15 -1.28 12.17
N PRO A 51 -20.65 -1.53 10.95
CA PRO A 51 -20.04 -2.51 10.04
C PRO A 51 -18.54 -2.27 9.80
N ALA A 52 -18.13 -0.99 9.75
CA ALA A 52 -16.73 -0.62 9.65
C ALA A 52 -15.92 -1.02 10.90
N LEU A 53 -16.46 -0.77 12.09
CA LEU A 53 -15.82 -1.19 13.34
C LEU A 53 -15.75 -2.71 13.45
N GLU A 54 -16.80 -3.44 13.06
CA GLU A 54 -16.78 -4.91 13.01
C GLU A 54 -15.65 -5.42 12.11
N SER A 55 -15.55 -4.91 10.88
CA SER A 55 -14.49 -5.29 9.93
C SER A 55 -13.07 -4.99 10.46
N LEU A 56 -12.90 -3.84 11.13
CA LEU A 56 -11.64 -3.49 11.80
C LEU A 56 -11.32 -4.48 12.92
N LEU A 57 -12.28 -4.84 13.77
CA LEU A 57 -12.09 -5.79 14.87
C LEU A 57 -11.79 -7.21 14.38
N GLU A 58 -12.43 -7.66 13.30
CA GLU A 58 -12.11 -8.93 12.63
C GLU A 58 -10.67 -8.94 12.10
N THR A 59 -10.23 -7.82 11.53
CA THR A 59 -8.85 -7.67 11.05
C THR A 59 -7.87 -7.69 12.22
N VAL A 60 -8.17 -7.01 13.33
CA VAL A 60 -7.37 -7.06 14.57
C VAL A 60 -7.28 -8.49 15.11
N GLU A 61 -8.38 -9.23 15.14
CA GLU A 61 -8.38 -10.63 15.62
C GLU A 61 -7.57 -11.54 14.69
N ARG A 62 -7.68 -11.36 13.37
CA ARG A 62 -6.87 -12.08 12.37
C ARG A 62 -5.37 -11.81 12.50
N LEU A 63 -5.00 -10.63 13.01
CA LEU A 63 -3.62 -10.25 13.29
C LEU A 63 -3.16 -10.62 14.71
N SER A 64 -4.02 -11.23 15.53
CA SER A 64 -3.62 -11.72 16.85
C SER A 64 -2.55 -12.81 16.73
N VAL A 65 -1.68 -12.91 17.75
CA VAL A 65 -0.60 -13.90 17.80
C VAL A 65 -1.12 -15.32 17.54
N ALA A 66 -2.23 -15.70 18.16
CA ALA A 66 -2.82 -17.03 18.01
C ALA A 66 -3.26 -17.32 16.56
N GLN A 67 -3.83 -16.34 15.85
CA GLN A 67 -4.23 -16.53 14.45
C GLN A 67 -3.03 -16.55 13.51
N LEU A 68 -2.00 -15.75 13.77
CA LEU A 68 -0.75 -15.76 13.00
C LEU A 68 -0.04 -17.10 13.13
N GLU A 69 0.06 -17.66 14.34
CA GLU A 69 0.64 -18.98 14.58
C GLU A 69 -0.11 -20.10 13.84
N ARG A 70 -1.45 -19.99 13.78
CA ARG A 70 -2.29 -20.94 13.02
C ARG A 70 -2.10 -20.79 11.52
N LYS A 71 -1.99 -19.56 11.02
CA LYS A 71 -1.86 -19.23 9.59
C LYS A 71 -0.51 -19.64 9.01
N PHE A 72 0.57 -19.40 9.75
CA PHE A 72 1.94 -19.61 9.28
C PHE A 72 2.60 -20.88 9.84
N LYS A 73 1.82 -21.78 10.45
CA LYS A 73 2.33 -23.09 10.84
C LYS A 73 2.84 -23.85 9.60
N PRO A 74 3.98 -24.55 9.69
CA PRO A 74 4.47 -25.36 8.58
C PRO A 74 3.46 -26.43 8.15
N PRO A 75 3.41 -26.77 6.85
CA PRO A 75 2.54 -27.82 6.35
C PRO A 75 2.87 -29.15 7.03
N LYS A 76 1.83 -29.91 7.38
CA LYS A 76 1.88 -31.23 8.07
C LYS A 76 2.22 -31.21 9.56
N THR A 77 2.49 -30.05 10.17
CA THR A 77 2.68 -29.96 11.63
C THR A 77 1.34 -29.84 12.36
N ARG A 78 1.04 -30.79 13.24
CA ARG A 78 -0.19 -30.77 14.09
C ARG A 78 -0.08 -29.83 15.28
N VAL A 79 1.14 -29.52 15.72
CA VAL A 79 1.43 -28.67 16.88
C VAL A 79 1.49 -27.20 16.45
N VAL A 80 0.93 -26.30 17.27
CA VAL A 80 1.05 -24.86 17.06
C VAL A 80 2.51 -24.47 17.33
N VAL A 81 3.16 -23.88 16.34
CA VAL A 81 4.53 -23.37 16.48
C VAL A 81 4.45 -21.92 16.97
N PRO A 82 5.10 -21.59 18.10
CA PRO A 82 5.07 -20.22 18.62
C PRO A 82 5.58 -19.19 17.61
N LEU A 83 4.96 -18.01 17.58
CA LEU A 83 5.28 -16.96 16.59
C LEU A 83 6.74 -16.55 16.65
N LYS A 84 7.33 -16.51 17.85
CA LYS A 84 8.76 -16.23 18.06
C LYS A 84 9.67 -17.22 17.32
N THR A 85 9.29 -18.50 17.29
CA THR A 85 10.03 -19.55 16.58
C THR A 85 9.88 -19.39 15.07
N LEU A 86 8.68 -19.07 14.59
CA LEU A 86 8.43 -18.81 13.17
C LEU A 86 9.24 -17.60 12.66
N LEU A 87 9.30 -16.53 13.44
CA LEU A 87 10.08 -15.32 13.13
C LEU A 87 11.60 -15.54 13.19
N SER A 88 12.07 -16.66 13.77
CA SER A 88 13.50 -17.00 13.78
C SER A 88 13.96 -17.66 12.47
N GLN A 89 13.02 -18.17 11.67
CA GLN A 89 13.30 -18.80 10.37
C GLN A 89 13.26 -17.73 9.28
N LYS A 90 14.37 -17.54 8.54
CA LYS A 90 14.49 -16.44 7.55
C LYS A 90 13.36 -16.40 6.53
N GLU A 91 13.08 -17.52 5.87
CA GLU A 91 12.05 -17.61 4.82
C GLU A 91 10.65 -17.31 5.37
N THR A 92 10.30 -17.95 6.49
CA THR A 92 9.01 -17.74 7.18
C THR A 92 8.87 -16.30 7.69
N ARG A 93 9.96 -15.73 8.22
CA ARG A 93 10.01 -14.35 8.72
C ARG A 93 9.69 -13.35 7.62
N GLU A 94 10.34 -13.45 6.45
CA GLU A 94 10.10 -12.53 5.33
C GLU A 94 8.62 -12.56 4.87
N VAL A 95 8.01 -13.75 4.86
CA VAL A 95 6.59 -13.91 4.52
C VAL A 95 5.68 -13.28 5.58
N ILE A 96 5.96 -13.50 6.88
CA ILE A 96 5.20 -12.93 7.99
C ILE A 96 5.33 -11.40 8.01
N GLU A 97 6.55 -10.87 7.89
CA GLU A 97 6.80 -9.41 7.87
C GLU A 97 6.06 -8.74 6.71
N LYS A 98 6.16 -9.30 5.50
CA LYS A 98 5.45 -8.77 4.32
C LYS A 98 3.93 -8.78 4.53
N TYR A 99 3.40 -9.86 5.10
CA TYR A 99 1.99 -9.96 5.43
C TYR A 99 1.57 -8.91 6.46
N LEU A 100 2.28 -8.81 7.58
CA LEU A 100 1.94 -7.88 8.65
C LEU A 100 2.05 -6.42 8.21
N HIS A 101 3.09 -6.03 7.48
CA HIS A 101 3.20 -4.66 6.97
C HIS A 101 2.05 -4.30 6.02
N ARG A 102 1.61 -5.25 5.19
CA ARG A 102 0.45 -5.04 4.31
C ARG A 102 -0.83 -4.88 5.13
N GLU A 103 -1.13 -5.84 6.00
CA GLU A 103 -2.40 -5.86 6.75
C GLU A 103 -2.49 -4.71 7.75
N VAL A 104 -1.40 -4.37 8.44
CA VAL A 104 -1.35 -3.19 9.33
C VAL A 104 -1.50 -1.90 8.53
N GLY A 105 -0.91 -1.82 7.33
CA GLY A 105 -1.09 -0.66 6.45
C GLY A 105 -2.53 -0.48 6.00
N LEU A 106 -3.22 -1.56 5.64
CA LEU A 106 -4.65 -1.55 5.32
C LEU A 106 -5.49 -1.19 6.55
N LEU A 107 -5.20 -1.78 7.70
CA LEU A 107 -5.91 -1.50 8.95
C LEU A 107 -5.79 -0.02 9.37
N LEU A 108 -4.60 0.57 9.26
CA LEU A 108 -4.39 2.00 9.52
C LEU A 108 -5.17 2.88 8.55
N THR A 109 -5.22 2.48 7.28
CA THR A 109 -6.01 3.16 6.24
C THR A 109 -7.48 3.19 6.61
N GLU A 110 -8.05 2.03 6.96
CA GLU A 110 -9.45 1.93 7.39
C GLU A 110 -9.72 2.64 8.72
N ALA A 111 -8.78 2.58 9.67
CA ALA A 111 -8.92 3.27 10.95
C ALA A 111 -8.97 4.79 10.78
N VAL A 112 -8.10 5.36 9.93
CA VAL A 112 -8.11 6.80 9.62
C VAL A 112 -9.41 7.18 8.91
N LYS A 113 -9.84 6.41 7.90
CA LYS A 113 -11.08 6.64 7.14
C LYS A 113 -12.33 6.67 8.03
N ASN A 114 -12.38 5.77 9.00
CA ASN A 114 -13.49 5.65 9.94
C ASN A 114 -13.29 6.44 11.23
N GLN A 115 -12.28 7.32 11.28
CA GLN A 115 -11.97 8.18 12.43
C GLN A 115 -11.80 7.40 13.75
N LEU A 116 -11.32 6.16 13.67
CA LEU A 116 -11.01 5.36 14.85
C LEU A 116 -9.70 5.89 15.46
N PRO A 117 -9.67 6.26 16.76
CA PRO A 117 -8.44 6.76 17.39
C PRO A 117 -7.33 5.69 17.36
N ILE A 118 -6.13 6.11 16.96
CA ILE A 118 -4.95 5.25 16.87
C ILE A 118 -3.96 5.68 17.94
N ALA A 119 -3.52 4.74 18.77
CA ALA A 119 -2.47 4.95 19.75
C ALA A 119 -1.23 4.12 19.39
N LEU A 120 -0.06 4.62 19.75
CA LEU A 120 1.20 3.92 19.61
C LEU A 120 1.74 3.58 20.99
N GLN A 121 1.84 2.29 21.30
CA GLN A 121 2.40 1.77 22.55
C GLN A 121 1.72 2.34 23.80
N ALA A 122 0.40 2.55 23.76
CA ALA A 122 -0.33 2.97 24.96
C ALA A 122 -0.23 1.88 26.04
N GLU A 123 0.13 2.28 27.26
CA GLU A 123 0.19 1.42 28.42
C GLU A 123 -1.05 1.61 29.30
N ARG A 124 -1.38 0.60 30.12
CA ARG A 124 -2.53 0.68 31.04
C ARG A 124 -2.33 1.72 32.14
N SER A 125 -1.08 1.94 32.55
CA SER A 125 -0.66 2.87 33.61
C SER A 125 -0.63 4.33 33.16
N SER A 126 -0.58 4.60 31.85
CA SER A 126 -0.50 5.94 31.28
C SER A 126 -1.83 6.42 30.73
N LEU A 127 -1.97 7.73 30.58
CA LEU A 127 -3.08 8.31 29.81
C LEU A 127 -2.89 7.99 28.32
N VAL A 128 -3.91 7.38 27.72
CA VAL A 128 -3.99 7.06 26.29
C VAL A 128 -3.80 8.32 25.46
N GLN A 129 -4.32 9.46 25.92
CA GLN A 129 -4.18 10.76 25.25
C GLN A 129 -2.73 11.07 24.85
N SER A 130 -1.74 10.74 25.69
CA SER A 130 -0.32 11.00 25.40
C SER A 130 0.32 10.05 24.38
N ALA A 131 -0.37 8.97 24.05
CA ALA A 131 0.07 7.96 23.09
C ALA A 131 -0.74 8.02 21.78
N LEU A 132 -1.75 8.91 21.69
CA LEU A 132 -2.54 9.08 20.49
C LEU A 132 -1.68 9.63 19.36
N LEU A 133 -1.92 9.10 18.17
CA LEU A 133 -1.39 9.64 16.94
C LEU A 133 -2.51 10.39 16.21
N HIS A 134 -2.19 11.59 15.76
CA HIS A 134 -3.08 12.44 14.97
C HIS A 134 -2.78 12.23 13.48
N PRO A 135 -3.71 11.63 12.70
CA PRO A 135 -3.52 11.47 11.27
C PRO A 135 -3.39 12.83 10.59
N VAL A 136 -2.38 12.97 9.73
CA VAL A 136 -2.19 14.16 8.89
C VAL A 136 -2.56 13.81 7.46
N ALA A 137 -3.41 14.65 6.86
CA ALA A 137 -3.94 14.42 5.51
C ALA A 137 -2.88 14.60 4.43
N GLU A 138 -2.02 15.62 4.59
CA GLU A 138 -0.91 15.85 3.67
C GLU A 138 0.19 14.80 3.91
N PRO A 139 0.54 13.99 2.90
CA PRO A 139 1.60 13.02 3.03
C PRO A 139 2.97 13.71 2.99
N LEU A 140 3.94 13.12 3.67
CA LEU A 140 5.32 13.58 3.65
C LEU A 140 6.01 13.13 2.36
N VAL A 141 6.82 14.03 1.83
CA VAL A 141 7.72 13.78 0.72
C VAL A 141 9.13 13.51 1.27
N PRO A 142 9.83 12.49 0.75
CA PRO A 142 11.22 12.25 1.10
C PRO A 142 12.16 13.16 0.30
N HIS A 143 13.15 13.74 0.98
CA HIS A 143 14.19 14.58 0.40
C HIS A 143 15.56 13.95 0.68
N LEU A 144 16.25 13.59 -0.39
CA LEU A 144 17.56 12.96 -0.37
C LEU A 144 18.62 13.95 -0.84
N PHE A 145 19.63 14.15 -0.03
CA PHE A 145 20.83 14.91 -0.39
C PHE A 145 22.01 13.95 -0.56
N PHE A 146 22.71 14.02 -1.69
CA PHE A 146 23.87 13.19 -2.00
C PHE A 146 25.12 14.05 -2.18
N ARG A 147 26.25 13.58 -1.67
CA ARG A 147 27.54 14.20 -1.87
C ARG A 147 28.55 13.16 -2.33
N LYS A 148 29.18 13.42 -3.48
CA LYS A 148 30.33 12.63 -3.94
C LYS A 148 31.55 13.02 -3.10
N THR A 149 32.28 12.02 -2.63
CA THR A 149 33.50 12.20 -1.85
C THR A 149 34.64 11.43 -2.50
N THR A 150 35.88 11.65 -2.04
CA THR A 150 37.04 10.87 -2.50
C THR A 150 36.96 9.40 -2.11
N GLU A 151 36.22 9.07 -1.05
CA GLU A 151 36.13 7.71 -0.50
C GLU A 151 34.86 6.95 -0.94
N GLY A 152 33.94 7.61 -1.66
CA GLY A 152 32.66 7.05 -2.07
C GLY A 152 31.56 8.11 -2.12
N ILE A 153 30.41 7.83 -1.50
CA ILE A 153 29.30 8.79 -1.39
C ILE A 153 28.84 8.95 0.05
N GLU A 154 28.36 10.12 0.40
CA GLU A 154 27.61 10.37 1.62
C GLU A 154 26.22 10.85 1.24
N TYR A 155 25.18 10.41 1.96
CA TYR A 155 23.83 10.90 1.72
C TYR A 155 22.99 11.00 2.98
N ARG A 156 21.98 11.86 2.93
CA ARG A 156 21.05 12.18 4.03
C ARG A 156 19.60 12.09 3.55
N LEU A 157 18.69 11.82 4.48
CA LEU A 157 17.25 11.85 4.25
C LEU A 157 16.60 12.84 5.22
N THR A 158 15.85 13.78 4.68
CA THR A 158 14.87 14.59 5.41
C THR A 158 13.47 14.25 4.92
N LEU A 159 12.47 14.47 5.77
CA LEU A 159 11.07 14.30 5.43
C LEU A 159 10.37 15.63 5.60
N GLY A 160 9.36 15.90 4.79
CA GLY A 160 8.65 17.17 4.90
C GLY A 160 7.69 17.43 3.76
N THR A 161 7.23 18.68 3.73
CA THR A 161 6.55 19.28 2.59
C THR A 161 7.57 20.13 1.80
N GLU A 162 7.13 20.77 0.72
CA GLU A 162 7.98 21.74 0.01
C GLU A 162 8.34 22.96 0.89
N ALA A 163 7.48 23.31 1.86
CA ALA A 163 7.67 24.49 2.71
C ALA A 163 8.58 24.19 3.92
N GLU A 164 8.48 22.99 4.48
CA GLU A 164 9.19 22.62 5.70
C GLU A 164 9.71 21.18 5.59
N GLN A 165 11.02 21.04 5.76
CA GLN A 165 11.71 19.76 5.78
C GLN A 165 12.43 19.59 7.11
N TRP A 166 12.46 18.37 7.61
CA TRP A 166 13.06 18.09 8.89
C TRP A 166 13.90 16.80 8.90
N PRO A 167 14.97 16.75 9.71
CA PRO A 167 15.79 15.55 9.86
C PRO A 167 15.04 14.42 10.58
N VAL A 168 15.12 13.20 10.01
CA VAL A 168 14.45 12.00 10.54
C VAL A 168 14.83 11.72 11.99
N ARG A 169 16.13 11.81 12.31
CA ARG A 169 16.68 11.50 13.64
C ARG A 169 16.11 12.40 14.74
N GLU A 170 16.00 13.70 14.46
CA GLU A 170 15.58 14.73 15.44
C GLU A 170 14.08 14.67 15.76
N HIS A 171 13.29 13.95 14.95
CA HIS A 171 11.84 13.94 15.04
C HIS A 171 11.29 12.63 15.62
N GLY A 172 12.18 11.73 16.08
CA GLY A 172 11.79 10.48 16.72
C GLY A 172 10.95 9.59 15.81
N VAL A 173 11.27 9.57 14.50
CA VAL A 173 10.47 8.85 13.52
C VAL A 173 10.44 7.35 13.80
N VAL A 174 9.24 6.78 13.83
CA VAL A 174 9.00 5.35 13.95
C VAL A 174 8.27 4.86 12.69
N PRO A 175 8.95 4.12 11.81
CA PRO A 175 8.28 3.46 10.69
C PRO A 175 7.34 2.36 11.19
N LEU A 176 6.05 2.46 10.88
CA LEU A 176 5.03 1.50 11.29
C LEU A 176 4.81 0.41 10.24
N THR A 177 4.95 0.75 8.95
CA THR A 177 4.80 -0.19 7.84
C THR A 177 5.93 -0.11 6.82
N ASN A 178 6.19 -1.24 6.14
CA ASN A 178 7.16 -1.36 5.06
C ASN A 178 6.47 -1.56 3.70
N THR A 179 5.57 -0.64 3.36
CA THR A 179 4.79 -0.60 2.12
C THR A 179 5.27 0.53 1.21
N GLU A 180 4.85 0.58 -0.07
CA GLU A 180 5.24 1.67 -0.99
C GLU A 180 4.74 3.05 -0.54
N LEU A 181 3.62 3.06 0.18
CA LEU A 181 3.13 4.21 0.92
C LEU A 181 3.26 3.84 2.40
N ALA A 182 4.40 4.17 3.00
CA ALA A 182 4.70 3.79 4.38
C ALA A 182 3.87 4.65 5.35
N TRP A 183 3.39 4.03 6.42
CA TRP A 183 2.92 4.75 7.60
C TRP A 183 4.10 4.97 8.54
N ILE A 184 4.26 6.20 9.01
CA ILE A 184 5.25 6.56 10.02
C ILE A 184 4.59 7.38 11.13
N ALA A 185 5.10 7.23 12.35
CA ALA A 185 4.75 8.10 13.47
C ALA A 185 5.92 9.04 13.79
N ALA A 186 5.62 10.31 14.01
CA ALA A 186 6.59 11.31 14.46
C ALA A 186 5.87 12.37 15.29
N ARG A 187 6.39 12.73 16.48
CA ARG A 187 5.82 13.80 17.33
C ARG A 187 4.29 13.71 17.54
N GLN A 188 3.76 12.53 17.87
CA GLN A 188 2.31 12.25 18.03
C GLN A 188 1.47 12.49 16.76
N GLN A 189 2.10 12.57 15.59
CA GLN A 189 1.42 12.63 14.30
C GLN A 189 1.63 11.32 13.55
N LEU A 190 0.61 10.93 12.79
CA LEU A 190 0.63 9.77 11.90
C LEU A 190 0.63 10.26 10.47
N PHE A 191 1.72 9.97 9.76
CA PHE A 191 1.92 10.40 8.38
C PHE A 191 1.96 9.22 7.42
N ARG A 192 1.50 9.48 6.20
CA ARG A 192 1.87 8.72 5.02
C ARG A 192 3.15 9.30 4.46
N VAL A 193 4.08 8.45 4.04
CA VAL A 193 5.25 8.87 3.26
C VAL A 193 5.12 8.30 1.87
N GLU A 194 5.11 9.18 0.87
CA GLU A 194 5.04 8.74 -0.52
C GLU A 194 6.42 8.36 -1.04
N GLY A 195 6.48 7.31 -1.85
CA GLY A 195 7.67 7.01 -2.65
C GLY A 195 8.80 6.25 -1.94
N ILE A 196 8.75 6.10 -0.61
CA ILE A 196 9.70 5.27 0.14
C ILE A 196 8.99 4.34 1.13
N ASN A 197 9.64 3.20 1.41
CA ASN A 197 9.17 2.26 2.42
C ASN A 197 9.79 2.56 3.80
N GLY A 198 9.21 2.01 4.87
CA GLY A 198 9.71 2.21 6.23
C GLY A 198 11.16 1.74 6.45
N SER A 199 11.61 0.71 5.72
CA SER A 199 13.00 0.25 5.79
C SER A 199 13.98 1.29 5.24
N MET A 200 13.55 2.16 4.34
CA MET A 200 14.38 3.23 3.79
C MET A 200 14.57 4.40 4.75
N VAL A 201 13.60 4.64 5.64
CA VAL A 201 13.67 5.67 6.67
C VAL A 201 14.54 5.24 7.84
N ARG A 202 14.51 3.95 8.20
CA ARG A 202 15.14 3.40 9.42
C ARG A 202 16.61 3.77 9.61
N PRO A 203 17.52 3.68 8.60
CA PRO A 203 18.91 4.06 8.81
C PRO A 203 19.10 5.50 9.34
N PHE A 204 18.16 6.38 9.02
CA PHE A 204 18.18 7.79 9.39
C PHE A 204 17.53 8.11 10.72
N THR A 205 16.88 7.14 11.36
CA THR A 205 16.39 7.31 12.74
C THR A 205 17.56 7.25 13.75
N LEU A 206 18.69 6.67 13.34
CA LEU A 206 19.90 6.52 14.16
C LEU A 206 21.04 7.46 13.76
N LYS A 207 21.12 7.84 12.47
CA LYS A 207 22.22 8.62 11.91
C LYS A 207 21.70 9.75 11.03
N ASP A 208 22.37 10.89 11.04
CA ASP A 208 22.01 12.02 10.18
C ASP A 208 22.48 11.83 8.72
N SER A 209 23.54 11.03 8.53
CA SER A 209 24.06 10.67 7.22
C SER A 209 24.58 9.24 7.15
N ILE A 210 24.64 8.72 5.92
CA ILE A 210 25.15 7.39 5.61
C ILE A 210 26.27 7.54 4.60
N SER A 211 27.45 7.06 4.97
CA SER A 211 28.61 6.97 4.09
C SER A 211 28.69 5.57 3.47
N VAL A 212 28.80 5.52 2.16
CA VAL A 212 28.95 4.28 1.38
C VAL A 212 30.32 4.32 0.69
N PRO A 213 31.25 3.42 1.05
CA PRO A 213 32.56 3.33 0.43
C PRO A 213 32.47 3.02 -1.07
N ALA A 214 33.39 3.55 -1.87
CA ALA A 214 33.44 3.42 -3.34
C ALA A 214 33.18 1.97 -3.83
N ALA A 215 33.80 0.97 -3.18
CA ALA A 215 33.66 -0.45 -3.52
C ALA A 215 32.22 -0.99 -3.40
N HIS A 216 31.37 -0.35 -2.61
CA HIS A 216 29.99 -0.77 -2.35
C HIS A 216 28.94 0.19 -2.93
N VAL A 217 29.36 1.32 -3.50
CA VAL A 217 28.45 2.33 -4.07
C VAL A 217 27.50 1.66 -5.05
N LYS A 218 27.99 0.96 -6.07
CA LYS A 218 27.14 0.29 -7.08
C LYS A 218 26.05 -0.58 -6.46
N THR A 219 26.43 -1.55 -5.63
CA THR A 219 25.51 -2.54 -5.03
C THR A 219 24.50 -1.88 -4.10
N TYR A 220 24.95 -0.94 -3.27
CA TYR A 220 24.09 -0.24 -2.33
C TYR A 220 23.11 0.67 -3.08
N PHE A 221 23.61 1.38 -4.09
CA PHE A 221 22.85 2.30 -4.90
C PHE A 221 21.70 1.60 -5.65
N GLN A 222 21.99 0.46 -6.29
CA GLN A 222 21.00 -0.33 -7.02
C GLN A 222 19.89 -0.90 -6.12
N LYS A 223 20.25 -1.37 -4.92
CA LYS A 223 19.30 -2.05 -4.03
C LYS A 223 18.41 -1.08 -3.27
N PHE A 224 18.95 0.06 -2.86
CA PHE A 224 18.32 0.94 -1.88
C PHE A 224 18.06 2.35 -2.42
N VAL A 225 19.08 2.98 -2.98
CA VAL A 225 19.03 4.41 -3.32
C VAL A 225 18.18 4.69 -4.55
N LEU A 226 18.34 3.93 -5.63
CA LEU A 226 17.64 4.21 -6.89
C LEU A 226 16.11 4.14 -6.74
N LYS A 227 15.62 3.20 -5.94
CA LYS A 227 14.19 3.07 -5.62
C LYS A 227 13.66 4.27 -4.85
N ALA A 228 14.43 4.76 -3.88
CA ALA A 228 14.06 5.93 -3.09
C ALA A 228 14.17 7.22 -3.92
N ALA A 229 15.30 7.42 -4.60
CA ALA A 229 15.62 8.59 -5.42
C ALA A 229 14.68 8.76 -6.63
N ALA A 230 14.12 7.69 -7.17
CA ALA A 230 13.12 7.78 -8.25
C ALA A 230 11.83 8.49 -7.82
N ARG A 231 11.51 8.52 -6.53
CA ARG A 231 10.27 9.05 -5.99
C ARG A 231 10.47 10.10 -4.88
N ALA A 232 11.73 10.40 -4.57
CA ALA A 232 12.15 11.41 -3.61
C ALA A 232 12.59 12.69 -4.31
N ARG A 233 12.65 13.79 -3.57
CA ARG A 233 13.36 14.99 -3.98
C ARG A 233 14.85 14.69 -3.90
N VAL A 234 15.58 14.90 -4.98
CA VAL A 234 17.03 14.65 -4.99
C VAL A 234 17.78 15.96 -5.12
N GLU A 235 18.71 16.17 -4.21
CA GLU A 235 19.77 17.17 -4.31
C GLU A 235 21.11 16.46 -4.30
N ALA A 236 22.06 16.96 -5.07
CA ALA A 236 23.33 16.26 -5.26
C ALA A 236 24.48 17.23 -5.52
N GLU A 237 25.62 16.94 -4.90
CA GLU A 237 26.86 17.70 -4.97
C GLU A 237 28.00 16.80 -5.49
N GLY A 238 28.77 17.31 -6.46
CA GLY A 238 29.92 16.59 -7.02
C GLY A 238 29.58 15.48 -8.02
N PHE A 239 28.35 15.42 -8.52
CA PHE A 239 27.90 14.51 -9.57
C PHE A 239 27.77 15.22 -10.92
N GLU A 240 27.96 14.49 -12.02
CA GLU A 240 27.63 14.97 -13.35
C GLU A 240 26.11 15.15 -13.48
N VAL A 241 25.66 16.14 -14.26
CA VAL A 241 24.23 16.44 -14.43
C VAL A 241 23.80 16.24 -15.88
N HIS A 242 22.94 15.25 -16.13
CA HIS A 242 22.29 15.03 -17.43
C HIS A 242 20.90 15.65 -17.44
N ARG A 243 20.61 16.50 -18.43
CA ARG A 243 19.28 17.09 -18.59
C ARG A 243 18.45 16.27 -19.57
N ILE A 244 17.25 15.87 -19.14
CA ILE A 244 16.28 15.21 -20.01
C ILE A 244 15.12 16.15 -20.30
N PHE A 245 14.73 16.20 -21.57
CA PHE A 245 13.69 17.09 -22.10
C PHE A 245 12.54 16.34 -22.77
N SER A 246 12.59 15.00 -22.85
CA SER A 246 11.62 14.23 -23.65
C SER A 246 10.43 13.76 -22.82
N PHE A 247 9.31 14.46 -22.96
CA PHE A 247 7.99 13.98 -22.57
C PHE A 247 7.61 12.75 -23.41
N GLN A 248 7.23 11.65 -22.76
CA GLN A 248 6.92 10.36 -23.41
C GLN A 248 5.45 9.95 -23.27
N GLY A 249 4.72 10.50 -22.31
CA GLY A 249 3.32 10.16 -22.08
C GLY A 249 2.89 10.48 -20.65
N ALA A 250 1.78 9.87 -20.23
CA ALA A 250 1.25 10.03 -18.89
C ALA A 250 0.70 8.72 -18.32
N CYS A 251 0.50 8.69 -17.01
CA CYS A 251 -0.09 7.59 -16.28
C CYS A 251 -1.18 8.12 -15.33
N LEU A 252 -2.37 7.52 -15.41
CA LEU A 252 -3.49 7.73 -14.49
C LEU A 252 -3.55 6.58 -13.50
N GLU A 253 -3.53 6.91 -12.21
CA GLU A 253 -3.69 5.97 -11.11
C GLU A 253 -4.98 6.30 -10.34
N LEU A 254 -5.87 5.31 -10.20
CA LEU A 254 -7.05 5.43 -9.36
C LEU A 254 -6.62 5.37 -7.89
N ILE A 255 -6.98 6.40 -7.13
CA ILE A 255 -6.72 6.52 -5.70
C ILE A 255 -8.02 6.77 -4.92
N GLU A 256 -8.10 6.20 -3.73
CA GLU A 256 -9.20 6.45 -2.80
C GLU A 256 -8.87 7.65 -1.90
N ASN A 257 -9.85 8.51 -1.62
CA ASN A 257 -9.71 9.53 -0.59
C ASN A 257 -9.92 8.90 0.80
N LEU A 258 -8.90 8.99 1.66
CA LEU A 258 -8.96 8.43 3.00
C LEU A 258 -9.68 9.33 4.02
N PHE A 259 -9.93 10.59 3.67
CA PHE A 259 -10.50 11.58 4.58
C PHE A 259 -11.93 12.00 4.20
N GLU A 260 -12.37 11.67 2.99
CA GLU A 260 -13.73 11.88 2.50
C GLU A 260 -14.33 10.55 2.04
N GLN A 261 -15.46 10.15 2.64
CA GLN A 261 -16.07 8.86 2.38
C GLN A 261 -16.46 8.68 0.91
N GLU A 262 -16.13 7.51 0.36
CA GLU A 262 -16.55 7.01 -0.96
C GLU A 262 -16.13 7.89 -2.15
N THR A 263 -15.19 8.82 -1.98
CA THR A 263 -14.69 9.61 -3.10
C THR A 263 -13.44 8.97 -3.70
N TRP A 264 -13.49 8.78 -5.02
CA TRP A 264 -12.40 8.24 -5.81
C TRP A 264 -11.84 9.33 -6.70
N LYS A 265 -10.53 9.49 -6.67
CA LYS A 265 -9.81 10.47 -7.48
C LYS A 265 -8.77 9.76 -8.32
N PHE A 266 -8.25 10.46 -9.31
CA PHE A 266 -7.20 10.02 -10.19
C PHE A 266 -5.97 10.88 -9.95
N ARG A 267 -4.86 10.19 -9.68
CA ARG A 267 -3.54 10.79 -9.67
C ARG A 267 -2.97 10.70 -11.07
N LEU A 268 -2.70 11.86 -11.67
CA LEU A 268 -2.01 11.96 -12.95
C LEU A 268 -0.51 12.09 -12.71
N SER A 269 0.29 11.42 -13.54
CA SER A 269 1.74 11.57 -13.59
C SER A 269 2.21 11.59 -15.05
N PHE A 270 3.31 12.29 -15.32
CA PHE A 270 3.89 12.45 -16.65
C PHE A 270 5.22 11.73 -16.74
N ASP A 271 5.41 10.99 -17.83
CA ASP A 271 6.57 10.14 -18.03
C ASP A 271 7.64 10.86 -18.87
N TYR A 272 8.85 10.92 -18.34
CA TYR A 272 10.04 11.53 -18.96
C TYR A 272 11.16 10.48 -19.08
N GLY A 273 10.85 9.34 -19.68
CA GLY A 273 11.74 8.18 -19.77
C GLY A 273 11.78 7.39 -18.47
N ASN A 274 12.91 7.44 -17.76
CA ASN A 274 13.10 6.67 -16.53
C ASN A 274 12.53 7.36 -15.28
N THR A 275 12.00 8.58 -15.42
CA THR A 275 11.46 9.38 -14.33
C THR A 275 9.99 9.70 -14.63
N SER A 276 9.12 9.48 -13.65
CA SER A 276 7.72 9.88 -13.72
C SER A 276 7.49 11.04 -12.73
N VAL A 277 6.79 12.08 -13.16
CA VAL A 277 6.57 13.31 -12.41
C VAL A 277 5.07 13.47 -12.15
N ALA A 278 4.67 13.49 -10.88
CA ALA A 278 3.27 13.69 -10.52
C ALA A 278 2.74 15.04 -11.04
N TYR A 279 1.48 15.10 -11.48
CA TYR A 279 0.83 16.35 -11.89
C TYR A 279 0.75 17.36 -10.74
N SER A 280 0.59 16.87 -9.51
CA SER A 280 0.61 17.67 -8.29
C SER A 280 1.93 18.42 -8.09
N GLU A 281 3.04 17.96 -8.67
CA GLU A 281 4.34 18.60 -8.60
C GLU A 281 4.30 20.06 -9.11
N HIS A 282 4.88 20.98 -8.35
CA HIS A 282 4.95 22.39 -8.70
C HIS A 282 6.25 22.76 -9.41
N ARG A 283 7.33 22.02 -9.18
CA ARG A 283 8.66 22.35 -9.69
C ARG A 283 8.75 22.12 -11.19
N GLU A 284 9.41 23.04 -11.87
CA GLU A 284 9.74 22.96 -13.30
C GLU A 284 10.86 21.95 -13.58
N ARG A 285 11.74 21.74 -12.59
CA ARG A 285 12.90 20.86 -12.69
C ARG A 285 12.84 19.78 -11.63
N ILE A 286 12.94 18.53 -12.05
CA ILE A 286 12.91 17.35 -11.17
C ILE A 286 14.23 16.63 -11.28
N SER A 287 14.96 16.64 -10.17
CA SER A 287 16.19 15.89 -10.06
C SER A 287 15.91 14.46 -9.62
N SER A 288 16.56 13.49 -10.27
CA SER A 288 16.66 12.10 -9.84
C SER A 288 18.12 11.65 -10.03
N LEU A 289 18.49 10.47 -9.53
CA LEU A 289 19.81 9.91 -9.79
C LEU A 289 19.71 8.73 -10.77
N LEU A 290 20.66 8.66 -11.70
CA LEU A 290 20.82 7.56 -12.66
C LEU A 290 22.25 7.00 -12.64
N GLN A 291 22.39 5.80 -13.22
CA GLN A 291 23.67 5.21 -13.58
C GLN A 291 23.95 5.52 -15.05
N THR A 292 25.17 5.94 -15.39
CA THR A 292 25.53 6.42 -16.74
C THR A 292 26.36 5.43 -17.55
N THR A 293 27.00 4.44 -16.92
CA THR A 293 27.83 3.44 -17.59
C THR A 293 27.19 2.05 -17.53
N ASP A 294 27.42 1.23 -18.56
CA ASP A 294 26.98 -0.18 -18.58
C ASP A 294 27.61 -0.98 -17.42
N ASP A 295 28.81 -0.60 -17.00
CA ASP A 295 29.50 -1.15 -15.84
C ASP A 295 28.95 -0.61 -14.49
N GLY A 296 28.05 0.39 -14.53
CA GLY A 296 27.31 0.93 -13.39
C GLY A 296 28.17 1.65 -12.34
N ASN A 297 29.37 2.09 -12.71
CA ASN A 297 30.35 2.65 -11.77
C ASN A 297 30.26 4.17 -11.66
N GLU A 298 29.67 4.82 -12.66
CA GLU A 298 29.46 6.26 -12.67
C GLU A 298 27.99 6.58 -12.38
N LEU A 299 27.83 7.42 -11.36
CA LEU A 299 26.55 7.97 -10.94
C LEU A 299 26.45 9.39 -11.46
N ALA A 300 25.29 9.74 -11.97
CA ALA A 300 24.98 11.09 -12.36
C ALA A 300 23.57 11.48 -11.95
N VAL A 301 23.33 12.78 -11.90
CA VAL A 301 22.05 13.38 -11.59
C VAL A 301 21.31 13.59 -12.89
N GLN A 302 20.11 13.05 -12.99
CA GLN A 302 19.18 13.42 -14.03
C GLN A 302 18.44 14.65 -13.57
N VAL A 303 18.32 15.67 -14.41
CA VAL A 303 17.36 16.75 -14.20
C VAL A 303 16.37 16.73 -15.34
N VAL A 304 15.15 16.31 -15.03
CA VAL A 304 14.00 16.43 -15.94
C VAL A 304 13.55 17.89 -15.96
N GLN A 305 13.56 18.49 -17.13
CA GLN A 305 12.89 19.77 -17.37
C GLN A 305 11.51 19.49 -17.94
N ARG A 306 10.46 19.96 -17.25
CA ARG A 306 9.08 19.68 -17.66
C ARG A 306 8.70 20.45 -18.92
N ASP A 307 7.93 19.79 -19.78
CA ASP A 307 7.31 20.36 -20.98
C ASP A 307 5.84 20.72 -20.64
N ARG A 308 5.66 21.91 -20.04
CA ARG A 308 4.35 22.38 -19.57
C ARG A 308 3.31 22.53 -20.69
N GLU A 309 3.77 22.76 -21.92
CA GLU A 309 2.90 22.88 -23.08
C GLU A 309 2.25 21.53 -23.39
N LYS A 310 3.05 20.45 -23.47
CA LYS A 310 2.53 19.09 -23.68
C LYS A 310 1.70 18.58 -22.50
N GLU A 311 2.15 18.84 -21.28
CA GLU A 311 1.39 18.50 -20.08
C GLU A 311 0.01 19.17 -20.09
N GLY A 312 -0.03 20.48 -20.38
CA GLY A 312 -1.27 21.26 -20.46
C GLY A 312 -2.19 20.82 -21.60
N ALA A 313 -1.62 20.46 -22.77
CA ALA A 313 -2.41 19.92 -23.87
C ALA A 313 -3.08 18.60 -23.51
N LEU A 314 -2.38 17.71 -22.79
CA LEU A 314 -2.92 16.43 -22.33
C LEU A 314 -3.99 16.62 -21.25
N THR A 315 -3.75 17.47 -20.25
CA THR A 315 -4.76 17.74 -19.20
C THR A 315 -6.02 18.38 -19.79
N ALA A 316 -5.89 19.27 -20.77
CA ALA A 316 -7.04 19.82 -21.50
C ALA A 316 -7.83 18.74 -22.26
N GLN A 317 -7.17 17.71 -22.80
CA GLN A 317 -7.86 16.55 -23.37
C GLN A 317 -8.61 15.75 -22.29
N LEU A 318 -7.99 15.50 -21.13
CA LEU A 318 -8.66 14.82 -20.00
C LEU A 318 -9.90 15.58 -19.52
N HIS A 319 -9.84 16.91 -19.46
CA HIS A 319 -11.01 17.74 -19.17
C HIS A 319 -12.13 17.59 -20.20
N ARG A 320 -11.78 17.55 -21.49
CA ARG A 320 -12.77 17.31 -22.56
C ARG A 320 -13.38 15.91 -22.52
N LEU A 321 -12.69 14.93 -21.92
CA LEU A 321 -13.22 13.59 -21.64
C LEU A 321 -14.17 13.54 -20.44
N GLY A 322 -14.37 14.66 -19.74
CA GLY A 322 -15.31 14.77 -18.62
C GLY A 322 -14.65 14.67 -17.23
N LEU A 323 -13.31 14.60 -17.14
CA LEU A 323 -12.63 14.66 -15.84
C LEU A 323 -12.60 16.12 -15.32
N SER A 324 -13.11 16.32 -14.11
CA SER A 324 -12.90 17.56 -13.35
C SER A 324 -11.58 17.49 -12.58
N GLU A 325 -11.03 18.64 -12.21
CA GLU A 325 -9.83 18.74 -11.38
C GLU A 325 -10.15 19.46 -10.07
N GLU A 326 -9.68 18.90 -8.96
CA GLU A 326 -9.69 19.53 -7.64
C GLU A 326 -8.37 19.18 -6.94
N GLN A 327 -7.70 20.19 -6.37
CA GLN A 327 -6.42 20.01 -5.66
C GLN A 327 -5.41 19.16 -6.47
N ARG A 328 -5.35 19.36 -7.80
CA ARG A 328 -4.49 18.63 -8.74
C ARG A 328 -4.71 17.11 -8.78
N HIS A 329 -5.88 16.66 -8.37
CA HIS A 329 -6.38 15.32 -8.64
C HIS A 329 -7.55 15.43 -9.61
N PHE A 330 -7.66 14.46 -10.51
CA PHE A 330 -8.78 14.38 -11.44
C PHE A 330 -9.90 13.54 -10.82
N TYR A 331 -11.15 13.85 -11.11
CA TYR A 331 -12.29 13.09 -10.61
C TYR A 331 -13.50 13.24 -11.55
N LEU A 332 -14.49 12.37 -11.37
CA LEU A 332 -15.76 12.46 -12.08
C LEU A 332 -16.76 13.21 -11.20
N ARG A 333 -17.27 14.35 -11.68
CA ARG A 333 -18.06 15.31 -10.87
C ARG A 333 -19.38 14.72 -10.34
N ASP A 334 -20.03 13.89 -11.14
CA ASP A 334 -21.37 13.35 -10.84
C ASP A 334 -21.33 11.89 -10.37
N THR A 335 -20.14 11.36 -10.09
CA THR A 335 -19.94 9.97 -9.72
C THR A 335 -19.38 9.87 -8.31
N GLN A 336 -20.07 9.11 -7.48
CA GLN A 336 -19.65 8.82 -6.10
C GLN A 336 -19.35 7.33 -5.88
N SER A 337 -19.65 6.46 -6.84
CA SER A 337 -19.42 5.02 -6.70
C SER A 337 -18.17 4.57 -7.44
N LEU A 338 -17.39 3.68 -6.82
CA LEU A 338 -16.23 3.03 -7.46
C LEU A 338 -16.62 2.37 -8.79
N THR A 339 -17.79 1.74 -8.85
CA THR A 339 -18.28 0.99 -10.02
C THR A 339 -18.39 1.90 -11.24
N GLU A 340 -19.00 3.08 -11.10
CA GLU A 340 -19.12 4.04 -12.19
C GLU A 340 -17.76 4.55 -12.67
N VAL A 341 -16.81 4.76 -11.74
CA VAL A 341 -15.44 5.16 -12.09
C VAL A 341 -14.73 4.06 -12.90
N LEU A 342 -14.89 2.80 -12.50
CA LEU A 342 -14.33 1.65 -13.20
C LEU A 342 -14.97 1.45 -14.59
N GLU A 343 -16.30 1.58 -14.69
CA GLU A 343 -17.01 1.54 -15.96
C GLU A 343 -16.55 2.65 -16.91
N TRP A 344 -16.35 3.86 -16.39
CA TRP A 344 -15.80 4.97 -17.15
C TRP A 344 -14.39 4.66 -17.67
N LEU A 345 -13.52 4.08 -16.84
CA LEU A 345 -12.17 3.67 -17.26
C LEU A 345 -12.21 2.62 -18.38
N ILE A 346 -13.04 1.58 -18.23
CA ILE A 346 -13.17 0.52 -19.24
C ILE A 346 -13.68 1.12 -20.57
N LYS A 347 -14.66 2.02 -20.51
CA LYS A 347 -15.23 2.67 -21.69
C LYS A 347 -14.23 3.56 -22.43
N HIS A 348 -13.35 4.26 -21.70
CA HIS A 348 -12.43 5.25 -22.27
C HIS A 348 -10.99 4.75 -22.42
N GLN A 349 -10.70 3.49 -22.08
CA GLN A 349 -9.35 2.93 -22.09
C GLN A 349 -8.64 3.11 -23.45
N ALA A 350 -9.28 2.73 -24.56
CA ALA A 350 -8.69 2.83 -25.89
C ALA A 350 -8.38 4.29 -26.29
N LEU A 351 -9.22 5.23 -25.85
CA LEU A 351 -9.03 6.65 -26.13
C LEU A 351 -7.87 7.21 -25.29
N LEU A 352 -7.79 6.86 -24.00
CA LEU A 352 -6.67 7.21 -23.12
C LEU A 352 -5.35 6.67 -23.67
N GLU A 353 -5.32 5.41 -24.13
CA GLU A 353 -4.13 4.81 -24.74
C GLU A 353 -3.71 5.55 -26.02
N SER A 354 -4.66 5.94 -26.88
CA SER A 354 -4.38 6.72 -28.09
C SER A 354 -3.82 8.12 -27.80
N MET A 355 -4.12 8.67 -26.62
CA MET A 355 -3.59 9.95 -26.11
C MET A 355 -2.21 9.80 -25.44
N GLY A 356 -1.66 8.58 -25.36
CA GLY A 356 -0.42 8.30 -24.62
C GLY A 356 -0.61 8.25 -23.11
N VAL A 357 -1.85 8.06 -22.63
CA VAL A 357 -2.19 7.92 -21.21
C VAL A 357 -2.37 6.45 -20.87
N ARG A 358 -1.50 5.93 -20.01
CA ARG A 358 -1.62 4.58 -19.46
C ARG A 358 -2.47 4.61 -18.20
N VAL A 359 -3.33 3.61 -18.00
CA VAL A 359 -4.08 3.45 -16.76
C VAL A 359 -3.39 2.39 -15.91
N LYS A 360 -2.98 2.76 -14.69
CA LYS A 360 -2.46 1.81 -13.72
C LYS A 360 -3.61 0.96 -13.20
N ALA A 361 -3.41 -0.36 -13.13
CA ALA A 361 -4.42 -1.28 -12.64
C ALA A 361 -4.92 -0.83 -11.25
N PRO A 362 -6.23 -0.58 -11.08
CA PRO A 362 -6.77 -0.11 -9.81
C PRO A 362 -6.51 -1.10 -8.69
N VAL A 363 -6.13 -0.60 -7.51
CA VAL A 363 -5.99 -1.44 -6.31
C VAL A 363 -7.06 -1.01 -5.32
N VAL A 364 -8.02 -1.89 -5.07
CA VAL A 364 -9.14 -1.64 -4.15
C VAL A 364 -9.02 -2.61 -2.99
N SER A 365 -8.92 -2.08 -1.77
CA SER A 365 -8.72 -2.88 -0.55
C SER A 365 -7.55 -3.88 -0.65
N GLY A 366 -6.49 -3.52 -1.40
CA GLY A 366 -5.30 -4.37 -1.60
C GLY A 366 -5.41 -5.41 -2.72
N HIS A 367 -6.53 -5.46 -3.46
CA HIS A 367 -6.73 -6.33 -4.61
C HIS A 367 -6.55 -5.56 -5.92
N CYS A 368 -5.66 -6.05 -6.79
CA CYS A 368 -5.49 -5.51 -8.13
C CYS A 368 -6.67 -5.93 -9.00
N LEU A 369 -7.37 -4.95 -9.57
CA LEU A 369 -8.50 -5.17 -10.47
C LEU A 369 -8.01 -5.22 -11.91
N VAL A 370 -8.52 -6.20 -12.67
CA VAL A 370 -8.31 -6.26 -14.12
C VAL A 370 -9.41 -5.45 -14.79
N LEU A 371 -9.02 -4.41 -15.51
CA LEU A 371 -9.91 -3.65 -16.37
C LEU A 371 -10.11 -4.45 -17.67
N ALA A 372 -11.17 -5.24 -17.72
CA ALA A 372 -11.59 -5.93 -18.93
C ALA A 372 -13.12 -5.83 -19.09
N PRO A 373 -13.63 -5.68 -20.32
CA PRO A 373 -15.06 -5.83 -20.57
C PRO A 373 -15.47 -7.25 -20.19
N HIS A 374 -16.41 -7.39 -19.26
CA HIS A 374 -16.91 -8.68 -18.84
C HIS A 374 -18.09 -9.09 -19.75
N GLU A 375 -18.01 -10.25 -20.40
CA GLU A 375 -19.15 -10.92 -21.01
C GLU A 375 -19.71 -11.95 -20.02
N LEU A 376 -20.87 -11.65 -19.43
CA LEU A 376 -21.59 -12.59 -18.57
C LEU A 376 -22.41 -13.55 -19.45
N GLN A 377 -21.91 -14.77 -19.66
CA GLN A 377 -22.71 -15.85 -20.22
C GLN A 377 -23.52 -16.54 -19.11
N LEU A 378 -24.76 -16.07 -18.90
CA LEU A 378 -25.74 -16.75 -18.06
C LEU A 378 -26.25 -18.00 -18.79
N ARG A 379 -25.76 -19.19 -18.41
CA ARG A 379 -26.42 -20.45 -18.77
C ARG A 379 -27.52 -20.74 -17.75
N ALA A 380 -28.75 -20.39 -18.08
CA ALA A 380 -29.93 -20.87 -17.37
C ALA A 380 -30.32 -22.24 -17.93
N GLU A 381 -30.04 -23.32 -17.19
CA GLU A 381 -30.65 -24.62 -17.46
C GLU A 381 -32.09 -24.61 -16.92
N ALA A 382 -33.06 -24.45 -17.82
CA ALA A 382 -34.46 -24.66 -17.50
C ALA A 382 -34.70 -26.17 -17.28
N ARG A 383 -35.01 -26.57 -16.04
CA ARG A 383 -35.63 -27.87 -15.78
C ARG A 383 -37.07 -27.84 -16.33
N PRO A 384 -37.45 -28.70 -17.30
CA PRO A 384 -38.84 -28.79 -17.71
C PRO A 384 -39.67 -29.42 -16.60
N ALA A 385 -40.76 -28.75 -16.25
CA ALA A 385 -41.77 -29.24 -15.32
C ALA A 385 -42.76 -30.18 -16.05
N GLY A 386 -42.88 -31.41 -15.53
CA GLY A 386 -44.11 -32.20 -15.55
C GLY A 386 -44.47 -32.98 -16.82
N ALA A 387 -44.45 -34.31 -16.71
CA ALA A 387 -45.48 -35.17 -17.31
C ALA A 387 -45.66 -36.44 -16.44
N CYS A 388 -46.86 -36.62 -15.88
CA CYS A 388 -47.31 -37.81 -15.16
C CYS A 388 -47.72 -38.93 -16.13
N GLY A 389 -47.16 -40.14 -15.95
CA GLY A 389 -47.72 -41.50 -16.20
C GLY A 389 -48.24 -41.89 -17.61
N PRO A 390 -48.49 -43.20 -17.92
CA PRO A 390 -48.63 -44.34 -17.00
C PRO A 390 -47.79 -45.60 -17.35
N SER A 391 -47.99 -46.61 -16.49
CA SER A 391 -47.45 -47.98 -16.41
C SER A 391 -47.58 -48.90 -17.63
N HIS A 392 -46.59 -49.77 -17.87
CA HIS A 392 -46.71 -51.25 -17.98
C HIS A 392 -45.30 -51.89 -18.11
N GLY A 393 -45.08 -53.05 -17.51
CA GLY A 393 -43.77 -53.69 -17.33
C GLY A 393 -43.40 -54.80 -18.31
N SER A 394 -42.22 -55.40 -18.10
CA SER A 394 -41.92 -56.86 -18.11
C SER A 394 -40.41 -57.10 -18.26
N GLU A 395 -39.88 -57.92 -17.33
CA GLU A 395 -38.88 -58.99 -17.50
C GLU A 395 -37.41 -58.79 -17.96
N ALA A 396 -36.57 -59.57 -17.24
CA ALA A 396 -35.39 -60.36 -17.63
C ALA A 396 -33.96 -59.79 -17.48
N GLU A 397 -33.27 -60.39 -16.49
CA GLU A 397 -31.92 -60.98 -16.51
C GLU A 397 -30.80 -60.37 -17.37
N THR A 398 -29.66 -60.03 -16.76
CA THR A 398 -28.44 -60.87 -16.73
C THR A 398 -27.25 -60.13 -16.12
N ALA A 399 -26.36 -60.91 -15.50
CA ALA A 399 -25.12 -60.52 -14.86
C ALA A 399 -24.01 -60.12 -15.86
N ALA A 400 -23.08 -59.26 -15.41
CA ALA A 400 -21.62 -59.45 -15.46
C ALA A 400 -20.83 -58.13 -15.60
N GLY A 401 -19.73 -58.04 -14.83
CA GLY A 401 -18.48 -57.49 -15.34
C GLY A 401 -18.20 -55.99 -15.12
N PHE A 402 -17.56 -55.68 -13.99
CA PHE A 402 -16.65 -54.53 -13.91
C PHE A 402 -15.47 -54.68 -14.90
N PRO A 403 -15.00 -53.59 -15.53
CA PRO A 403 -13.60 -53.44 -15.87
C PRO A 403 -12.93 -52.25 -15.15
N PRO A 404 -11.59 -52.30 -14.96
CA PRO A 404 -10.80 -51.37 -14.13
C PRO A 404 -10.33 -50.12 -14.92
N PRO A 405 -9.70 -49.12 -14.25
CA PRO A 405 -9.35 -47.84 -14.86
C PRO A 405 -8.07 -47.91 -15.69
N ALA A 406 -8.04 -47.15 -16.79
CA ALA A 406 -6.93 -47.07 -17.74
C ALA A 406 -5.73 -46.29 -17.17
N GLU A 407 -4.55 -46.89 -17.30
CA GLU A 407 -3.24 -46.31 -16.98
C GLU A 407 -2.72 -45.34 -18.05
N ARG A 408 -1.90 -44.40 -17.56
CA ARG A 408 -1.06 -43.46 -18.32
C ARG A 408 -0.08 -44.20 -19.23
N ASN A 409 -0.06 -43.83 -20.52
CA ASN A 409 1.08 -44.09 -21.39
C ASN A 409 1.93 -42.84 -21.61
N ARG A 410 3.17 -42.90 -21.11
CA ARG A 410 4.32 -42.16 -21.61
C ARG A 410 4.79 -42.86 -22.89
N HIS A 411 5.13 -42.12 -23.94
CA HIS A 411 6.22 -42.52 -24.83
C HIS A 411 6.88 -41.30 -25.49
N ARG A 412 8.20 -41.19 -25.30
CA ARG A 412 9.17 -40.60 -26.24
C ARG A 412 9.08 -41.39 -27.56
N LEU A 413 9.35 -40.82 -28.73
CA LEU A 413 10.69 -40.56 -29.27
C LEU A 413 10.53 -39.85 -30.63
N SER A 414 11.35 -38.83 -30.89
CA SER A 414 12.31 -38.73 -32.00
C SER A 414 13.13 -37.46 -31.81
#